data_AF-A0A6M0SDC3-F1
#
_entry.id   AF-A0A6M0SDC3-F1
#
_cell.length_a   1.000
_cell.length_b   1.000
_cell.length_c   1.000
_cell.angle_alpha   90.00
_cell.angle_beta   90.00
_cell.angle_gamma   90.00
#
_symmetry.space_group_name_H-M   'P 1'
#
loop_
_entity.id
_entity.type
_entity.pdbx_description
1 polymer ?
#
loop_
_entity_poly.entity_id
_entity_poly.type
_entity_poly.pdbx_seq_one_letter_code
_entity_poly.pdbx_strand_id
1 'polypeptide(L)'
;MVRKKPTQAHITKIISKSQSEFLKARTKKQTEYYMGAKLIEVGVNPDKAIYRWKILDKGSKEEWTYSAYWDDSREKIEAEEG
;
A
#
# COMPACT_ATOMS: atom_id res chain seq x y z
N MET A 1 -18.12 0.27 23.50
CA MET A 1 -17.62 -0.52 22.35
C MET A 1 -16.29 0.07 21.92
N VAL A 2 -15.17 -0.62 22.13
CA VAL A 2 -13.86 -0.18 21.63
C VAL A 2 -13.86 -0.36 20.12
N ARG A 3 -13.91 0.73 19.35
CA ARG A 3 -13.66 0.67 17.90
C ARG A 3 -12.21 0.24 17.71
N LYS A 4 -11.97 -1.00 17.26
CA LYS A 4 -10.63 -1.43 16.87
C LYS A 4 -10.12 -0.48 15.80
N LYS A 5 -9.01 0.21 16.08
CA LYS A 5 -8.37 1.07 15.09
C LYS A 5 -7.88 0.16 13.96
N PRO A 6 -8.07 0.53 12.68
CA PRO A 6 -7.42 -0.20 11.61
C PRO A 6 -5.90 -0.15 11.85
N THR A 7 -5.24 -1.28 11.61
CA THR A 7 -3.77 -1.46 11.70
C THR A 7 -3.13 -1.66 10.33
N GLN A 8 -3.93 -1.61 9.27
CA GLN A 8 -3.49 -1.77 7.89
C GLN A 8 -4.33 -0.96 6.92
N ALA A 9 -3.74 -0.56 5.80
CA ALA A 9 -4.39 0.13 4.70
C ALA A 9 -3.89 -0.41 3.36
N HIS A 10 -4.78 -0.43 2.36
CA HIS A 10 -4.47 -0.94 1.03
C HIS A 10 -5.01 0.03 -0.03
N ILE A 11 -4.19 0.33 -1.03
CA ILE A 11 -4.60 1.07 -2.23
C ILE A 11 -4.31 0.19 -3.43
N THR A 12 -5.37 -0.21 -4.14
CA THR A 12 -5.26 -1.00 -5.36
C THR A 12 -5.49 -0.13 -6.59
N LYS A 13 -4.65 -0.30 -7.60
CA LYS A 13 -4.75 0.34 -8.91
C LYS A 13 -4.62 -0.72 -10.00
N ILE A 14 -5.49 -0.63 -11.01
CA ILE A 14 -5.41 -1.47 -12.20
C ILE A 14 -4.72 -0.64 -13.29
N ILE A 15 -3.62 -1.16 -13.82
CA ILE A 15 -2.81 -0.50 -14.83
C ILE A 15 -2.75 -1.37 -16.08
N SER A 16 -2.88 -0.76 -17.26
CA SER A 16 -2.69 -1.50 -18.52
C SER A 16 -1.21 -1.79 -18.74
N LYS A 17 -0.86 -3.01 -19.16
CA LYS A 17 0.54 -3.33 -19.49
C LYS A 17 1.08 -2.48 -20.64
N SER A 18 0.21 -2.11 -21.57
CA SER A 18 0.51 -1.24 -22.71
C SER A 18 0.69 0.23 -22.35
N GLN A 19 0.45 0.62 -21.10
CA GLN A 19 0.65 2.00 -20.65
C GLN A 19 2.15 2.33 -20.60
N SER A 20 2.53 3.57 -20.92
CA SER A 20 3.93 3.98 -20.92
C SER A 20 4.57 3.88 -19.53
N GLU A 21 5.86 3.54 -19.50
CA GLU A 21 6.63 3.39 -18.25
C GLU A 21 6.62 4.67 -17.40
N PHE A 22 6.66 5.83 -18.05
CA PHE A 22 6.53 7.12 -17.38
C PHE A 22 5.22 7.24 -16.58
N LEU A 23 4.09 6.88 -17.20
CA LEU A 23 2.79 6.92 -16.53
C LEU A 23 2.70 5.88 -15.42
N LYS A 24 3.29 4.68 -15.62
CA LYS A 24 3.38 3.66 -14.57
C LYS A 24 4.16 4.17 -13.34
N ALA A 25 5.30 4.80 -13.56
CA ALA A 25 6.12 5.39 -12.49
C ALA A 25 5.39 6.54 -11.77
N ARG A 26 4.69 7.40 -12.52
CA ARG A 26 3.86 8.47 -11.95
C ARG A 26 2.74 7.92 -11.08
N THR A 27 2.06 6.86 -11.51
CA THR A 27 1.00 6.19 -10.72
C THR A 27 1.55 5.61 -9.42
N LYS A 28 2.74 5.00 -9.44
CA LYS A 28 3.44 4.52 -8.24
C LYS A 28 3.65 5.65 -7.22
N LYS A 29 4.32 6.72 -7.64
CA LYS A 29 4.60 7.89 -6.79
C LYS A 29 3.33 8.53 -6.23
N GLN A 30 2.30 8.66 -7.07
CA GLN A 30 1.03 9.21 -6.63
C GLN A 30 0.36 8.32 -5.57
N THR A 31 0.43 7.00 -5.73
CA THR A 31 -0.14 6.04 -4.78
C THR A 31 0.60 6.09 -3.44
N GLU A 32 1.94 6.16 -3.47
CA GLU A 32 2.78 6.29 -2.28
C GLU A 32 2.47 7.59 -1.52
N TYR A 33 2.36 8.71 -2.24
CA TYR A 33 1.99 10.00 -1.66
C TYR A 33 0.61 9.96 -0.98
N TYR A 34 -0.41 9.42 -1.67
CA TYR A 34 -1.74 9.31 -1.09
C TYR A 34 -1.80 8.39 0.12
N MET A 35 -1.02 7.30 0.13
CA MET A 35 -0.94 6.43 1.30
C MET A 35 -0.37 7.17 2.50
N GLY A 36 0.75 7.88 2.34
CA GLY A 36 1.35 8.67 3.41
C GLY A 36 0.38 9.70 3.99
N ALA A 37 -0.32 10.44 3.13
CA ALA A 37 -1.36 11.38 3.56
C ALA A 37 -2.50 10.69 4.32
N LYS A 38 -2.93 9.50 3.85
CA LYS A 38 -4.00 8.74 4.50
C LYS A 38 -3.60 8.23 5.88
N LEU A 39 -2.35 7.80 6.06
CA LEU A 39 -1.82 7.38 7.36
C LEU A 39 -1.85 8.54 8.37
N ILE A 40 -1.42 9.72 7.96
CA ILE A 40 -1.49 10.92 8.80
C ILE A 40 -2.93 11.23 9.20
N GLU A 41 -3.88 11.13 8.26
CA GLU A 41 -5.31 11.37 8.52
C GLU A 41 -5.89 10.43 9.59
N VAL A 42 -5.45 9.16 9.61
CA VAL A 42 -5.88 8.18 10.63
C VAL A 42 -5.03 8.22 11.91
N GLY A 43 -4.13 9.20 12.04
CA GLY A 43 -3.28 9.40 13.22
C GLY A 43 -2.10 8.43 13.32
N VAL A 44 -1.66 7.87 12.20
CA VAL A 44 -0.54 6.93 12.11
C VAL A 44 0.69 7.67 11.59
N ASN A 45 1.84 7.43 12.22
CA ASN A 45 3.11 7.98 11.74
C ASN A 45 3.60 7.16 10.52
N PRO A 46 3.69 7.76 9.32
CA PRO A 46 4.10 7.04 8.12
C PRO A 46 5.52 6.48 8.19
N ASP A 47 6.44 7.05 8.98
CA ASP A 47 7.81 6.53 9.16
C ASP A 47 7.86 5.22 9.95
N LYS A 48 6.81 4.92 10.72
CA LYS A 48 6.74 3.69 11.55
C LYS A 48 6.01 2.55 10.86
N ALA A 49 5.37 2.81 9.72
CA ALA A 49 4.63 1.81 8.96
C ALA A 49 5.55 1.01 8.04
N ILE A 50 5.20 -0.26 7.80
CA ILE A 50 5.82 -1.10 6.77
C ILE A 50 5.00 -0.98 5.49
N TYR A 51 5.68 -0.78 4.38
CA TYR A 51 5.06 -0.68 3.06
C TYR A 51 5.42 -1.86 2.18
N ARG A 52 4.44 -2.40 1.45
CA ARG A 52 4.65 -3.45 0.46
C ARG A 52 3.90 -3.15 -0.83
N TRP A 53 4.61 -3.30 -1.94
CA TRP A 53 4.00 -3.40 -3.26
C TRP A 53 3.76 -4.87 -3.59
N LYS A 54 2.53 -5.18 -4.01
CA LYS A 54 2.18 -6.47 -4.62
C LYS A 54 1.66 -6.21 -6.02
N ILE A 55 2.23 -6.89 -7.00
CA ILE A 55 1.81 -6.80 -8.40
C ILE A 55 1.22 -8.15 -8.77
N LEU A 56 -0.02 -8.15 -9.25
CA LEU A 56 -0.69 -9.33 -9.78
C LEU A 56 -0.90 -9.18 -11.28
N ASP A 57 -0.43 -10.16 -12.03
CA ASP A 57 -0.63 -10.23 -13.46
C ASP A 57 -2.07 -10.63 -13.78
N LYS A 58 -2.75 -9.84 -14.63
CA LYS A 58 -4.11 -10.10 -15.11
C LYS A 58 -4.13 -10.12 -16.65
N GLY A 59 -3.09 -10.68 -17.28
CA GLY A 59 -3.00 -10.82 -18.73
C GLY A 59 -2.64 -9.50 -19.40
N SER A 60 -3.63 -8.74 -19.89
CA SER A 60 -3.39 -7.43 -20.54
C SER A 60 -3.23 -6.28 -19.54
N LYS A 61 -3.56 -6.53 -18.26
CA LYS A 61 -3.51 -5.55 -17.17
C LYS A 61 -2.68 -6.10 -16.02
N GLU A 62 -2.25 -5.20 -15.16
CA GLU A 62 -1.56 -5.47 -13.90
C GLU A 62 -2.39 -4.85 -12.77
N GLU A 63 -2.58 -5.59 -11.69
CA GLU A 63 -3.21 -5.09 -10.47
C GLU A 63 -2.10 -4.80 -9.46
N TRP A 64 -1.88 -3.52 -9.18
CA TRP A 64 -0.86 -3.04 -8.27
C TRP A 64 -1.53 -2.67 -6.95
N THR A 65 -1.19 -3.38 -5.89
CA THR A 65 -1.67 -3.11 -4.54
C THR A 65 -0.52 -2.59 -3.71
N TYR A 66 -0.70 -1.39 -3.17
CA TYR A 66 0.19 -0.81 -2.19
C TYR A 66 -0.43 -0.96 -0.80
N SER A 67 0.25 -1.70 0.06
CA SER A 67 -0.19 -1.98 1.42
C SER A 67 0.69 -1.24 2.42
N ALA A 68 0.07 -0.67 3.45
CA ALA A 68 0.74 -0.14 4.62
C ALA A 68 0.27 -0.89 5.87
N TYR A 69 1.20 -1.28 6.74
CA TYR A 69 0.95 -2.03 7.96
C TYR A 69 1.60 -1.32 9.16
N TRP A 70 0.88 -1.20 10.26
CA TRP A 70 1.35 -0.56 11.50
C TRP A 70 0.81 -1.30 12.74
N ASP A 71 1.35 -0.99 13.92
CA ASP A 71 1.02 -1.65 15.20
C ASP A 71 1.02 -3.20 15.07
N ASP A 72 -0.03 -3.89 15.54
CA ASP A 72 -0.17 -5.36 15.53
C ASP A 72 0.01 -5.99 14.14
N SER A 73 -0.45 -5.32 13.08
CA SER A 73 -0.26 -5.83 11.72
C SER A 73 1.19 -5.78 11.28
N ARG A 74 1.97 -4.81 11.78
CA ARG A 74 3.40 -4.71 11.51
C ARG A 74 4.15 -5.88 12.15
N GLU A 75 3.88 -6.14 13.43
CA GLU A 75 4.52 -7.21 14.21
C GLU A 75 4.26 -8.58 13.58
N LYS A 76 3.05 -8.83 13.07
CA LYS A 76 2.72 -10.07 12.35
C LYS A 76 3.53 -10.24 11.08
N ILE A 77 3.64 -9.18 10.28
CA ILE A 77 4.41 -9.21 9.02
C ILE A 77 5.91 -9.41 9.31
N GLU A 78 6.44 -8.76 10.34
CA GLU A 78 7.84 -8.94 10.77
C GLU A 78 8.09 -10.38 11.29
N ALA A 79 7.11 -11.00 11.97
CA ALA A 79 7.19 -12.37 12.46
C ALA A 79 7.03 -13.44 11.37
N GLU A 80 6.31 -13.15 10.29
CA GLU A 80 6.18 -14.07 9.13
C GLU A 80 7.46 -14.12 8.27
N GLU A 81 8.37 -13.15 8.40
CA GLU A 81 9.63 -13.07 7.64
C GLU A 81 10.86 -13.59 8.41
N GLY A 82 10.70 -13.98 9.69
CA GLY A 82 11.76 -14.51 10.57
C GLY A 82 11.63 -16.00 10.81
#